data_AF-A0A959XZ47-F1
#
_entry.id   AF-A0A959XZ47-F1
#
_cell.length_a   1.000
_cell.length_b   1.000
_cell.length_c   1.000
_cell.angle_alpha   90.00
_cell.angle_beta   90.00
_cell.angle_gamma   90.00
#
_symmetry.space_group_name_H-M   'P 1'
#
loop_
_entity.id
_entity.type
_entity.pdbx_description
1 polymer ?
#
loop_
_entity_poly.entity_id
_entity_poly.type
_entity_poly.pdbx_seq_one_letter_code
_entity_poly.pdbx_strand_id
1 'polypeptide(L)' 'MAKTRRTTHRSTAGKKLYAVRDAKGRFVDIQTYERAHRADLAKKSKAEKAAAKKKKAAPRKKAAKKK' A
#
# COMPACT_ATOMS: atom_id res chain seq x y z
N MET A 1 -5.20 -22.61 -2.94
CA MET A 1 -5.14 -21.20 -2.48
C MET A 1 -6.10 -20.39 -3.35
N ALA A 2 -7.29 -20.05 -2.86
CA ALA A 2 -8.30 -19.39 -3.69
C ALA A 2 -7.86 -17.96 -4.02
N LYS A 3 -7.76 -17.64 -5.32
CA LYS A 3 -7.34 -16.33 -5.80
C LYS A 3 -8.43 -15.31 -5.46
N THR A 4 -8.12 -14.39 -4.55
CA THR A 4 -8.97 -13.24 -4.22
C THR A 4 -9.34 -12.47 -5.49
N ARG A 5 -10.64 -12.40 -5.80
CA ARG A 5 -11.15 -11.72 -7.00
C ARG A 5 -11.32 -10.23 -6.68
N ARG A 6 -10.75 -9.37 -7.52
CA ARG A 6 -10.92 -7.92 -7.44
C ARG A 6 -11.91 -7.47 -8.51
N THR A 7 -12.99 -6.83 -8.09
CA THR A 7 -14.02 -6.27 -8.98
C THR A 7 -14.13 -4.77 -8.76
N THR A 8 -14.52 -4.06 -9.81
CA THR A 8 -14.78 -2.61 -9.76
C THR A 8 -16.27 -2.35 -9.64
N HIS A 9 -16.64 -1.46 -8.72
CA HIS A 9 -18.01 -1.00 -8.50
C HIS A 9 -18.07 0.54 -8.44
N ARG A 10 -19.28 1.08 -8.29
CA ARG A 10 -19.54 2.51 -8.06
C ARG A 10 -20.26 2.67 -6.72
N SER A 11 -19.87 3.67 -5.94
CA SER A 11 -20.66 4.07 -4.77
C SER A 11 -21.96 4.76 -5.23
N THR A 12 -22.89 4.94 -4.30
CA THR A 12 -24.10 5.76 -4.51
C THR A 12 -23.75 7.19 -4.98
N ALA A 13 -22.64 7.73 -4.49
CA ALA A 13 -22.09 9.02 -4.92
C ALA A 13 -21.21 8.95 -6.20
N GLY A 14 -21.22 7.85 -6.95
CA GLY A 14 -20.52 7.70 -8.24
C GLY A 14 -19.02 7.41 -8.17
N LYS A 15 -18.42 7.34 -6.96
CA LYS A 15 -16.98 7.09 -6.80
C LYS A 15 -16.64 5.66 -7.21
N LYS A 16 -15.54 5.48 -7.94
CA LYS A 16 -15.05 4.15 -8.33
C LYS A 16 -14.52 3.42 -7.10
N LEU A 17 -15.01 2.22 -6.86
CA LEU A 17 -14.60 1.37 -5.74
C LEU A 17 -13.89 0.12 -6.27
N TYR A 18 -12.87 -0.30 -5.53
CA TYR A 18 -12.27 -1.63 -5.66
C TYR A 18 -12.79 -2.50 -4.53
N ALA A 19 -13.47 -3.57 -4.90
CA ALA A 19 -13.96 -4.58 -3.98
C ALA A 19 -13.12 -5.84 -4.06
N VAL A 20 -12.75 -6.35 -2.89
CA VAL A 20 -11.99 -7.57 -2.69
C VAL A 20 -12.97 -8.64 -2.21
N ARG A 21 -13.10 -9.74 -2.97
CA ARG A 21 -14.01 -10.84 -2.63
C ARG A 21 -13.27 -12.09 -2.19
N ASP A 22 -13.81 -12.77 -1.18
CA ASP A 22 -13.33 -14.10 -0.77
C ASP A 22 -13.69 -15.16 -1.82
N ALA A 23 -13.21 -16.39 -1.59
CA ALA A 23 -13.50 -17.54 -2.44
C ALA A 23 -15.00 -17.85 -2.56
N LYS A 24 -15.79 -17.46 -1.54
CA LYS A 24 -17.24 -17.67 -1.45
C LYS A 24 -18.03 -16.50 -2.04
N GLY A 25 -17.35 -15.50 -2.63
CA GLY A 25 -17.98 -14.35 -3.28
C GLY A 25 -18.40 -13.22 -2.34
N ARG A 26 -18.12 -13.33 -1.04
CA ARG A 26 -18.43 -12.29 -0.04
C ARG A 26 -17.40 -11.17 -0.09
N PHE A 27 -17.84 -9.94 0.15
CA PHE A 27 -16.94 -8.79 0.27
C PHE A 27 -16.12 -8.91 1.55
N VAL A 28 -14.80 -8.84 1.40
CA VAL A 28 -13.85 -8.85 2.53
C VAL A 28 -13.34 -7.44 2.80
N ASP A 29 -13.19 -6.64 1.74
CA ASP A 29 -12.76 -5.24 1.82
C ASP A 29 -13.33 -4.46 0.64
N ILE A 30 -13.67 -3.19 0.89
CA ILE A 30 -14.13 -2.24 -0.13
C ILE A 30 -13.39 -0.91 0.04
N GLN A 31 -12.66 -0.52 -1.00
CA GLN A 31 -11.84 0.68 -0.99
C GLN A 31 -12.20 1.60 -2.16
N THR A 32 -11.89 2.89 -2.03
CA THR A 32 -11.92 3.79 -3.19
C THR A 32 -10.78 3.46 -4.15
N TYR A 33 -11.04 3.61 -5.45
CA TYR A 33 -10.06 3.36 -6.51
C TYR A 33 -8.78 4.15 -6.29
N GLU A 34 -8.92 5.43 -5.98
CA GLU A 34 -7.83 6.35 -5.73
C GLU A 34 -6.91 5.86 -4.63
N ARG A 35 -7.47 5.38 -3.50
CA ARG A 35 -6.69 4.90 -2.36
C ARG A 35 -5.89 3.65 -2.71
N ALA A 36 -6.53 2.66 -3.34
CA ALA A 36 -5.87 1.43 -3.73
C ALA A 36 -4.76 1.69 -4.76
N HIS A 37 -5.05 2.51 -5.77
CA HIS A 37 -4.08 2.84 -6.81
C HIS A 37 -2.88 3.62 -6.25
N ARG A 38 -3.12 4.61 -5.37
CA ARG A 38 -2.04 5.33 -4.66
C ARG A 38 -1.18 4.38 -3.83
N ALA A 39 -1.78 3.41 -3.16
CA ALA A 39 -1.04 2.43 -2.37
C ALA A 39 -0.15 1.53 -3.24
N ASP A 40 -0.62 1.13 -4.42
CA ASP A 40 0.18 0.35 -5.36
C ASP A 40 1.34 1.17 -5.95
N LEU A 41 1.12 2.45 -6.29
CA LEU A 41 2.20 3.35 -6.70
C LEU A 41 3.23 3.60 -5.59
N ALA A 42 2.80 3.62 -4.33
CA ALA A 42 3.69 3.80 -3.18
C ALA A 42 4.49 2.54 -2.80
N LYS A 43 4.17 1.37 -3.37
CA LYS A 43 4.90 0.12 -3.07
C LYS A 43 6.29 0.16 -3.68
N LYS A 44 7.27 0.45 -2.83
CA LYS A 44 8.70 0.23 -3.11
C LYS A 44 9.05 -1.25 -3.05
N SER A 45 9.98 -1.67 -3.90
CA SER A 45 10.49 -3.05 -3.94
C SER A 45 11.14 -3.43 -2.61
N LYS A 46 11.21 -4.74 -2.31
CA LYS A 46 11.83 -5.23 -1.06
C LYS A 46 13.30 -4.80 -0.94
N ALA A 47 14.03 -4.81 -2.07
CA ALA A 47 15.42 -4.38 -2.13
C ALA A 47 15.58 -2.87 -1.80
N GLU A 48 14.72 -2.01 -2.34
CA GLU A 48 14.73 -0.58 -2.04
C GLU A 48 14.34 -0.28 -0.60
N LYS A 49 13.38 -1.04 -0.03
CA LYS A 49 13.02 -0.92 1.39
C LYS A 49 14.16 -1.37 2.30
N ALA A 50 14.88 -2.43 1.95
CA ALA A 50 16.04 -2.90 2.70
C ALA A 50 17.20 -1.89 2.65
N ALA A 51 17.49 -1.32 1.47
CA ALA A 51 18.48 -0.27 1.30
C ALA A 51 18.11 1.02 2.08
N ALA A 52 16.84 1.42 2.06
CA ALA A 52 16.35 2.56 2.82
C ALA A 52 16.44 2.35 4.34
N LYS A 53 16.17 1.12 4.83
CA LYS A 53 16.37 0.77 6.25
C LYS A 53 17.85 0.80 6.65
N LYS A 54 18.76 0.32 5.80
CA LYS A 54 20.22 0.42 6.04
C LYS A 54 20.71 1.88 6.08
N LYS A 55 20.20 2.75 5.20
CA LYS A 55 20.54 4.20 5.21
C LYS A 55 19.99 4.94 6.45
N LYS A 56 18.84 4.52 7.00
CA LYS A 56 18.29 5.09 8.24
C LYS A 56 18.96 4.56 9.51
N ALA A 57 19.61 3.41 9.44
CA ALA A 57 20.37 2.82 10.54
C ALA A 57 21.83 3.33 10.66
N ALA A 58 22.32 4.11 9.67
CA ALA A 58 23.57 4.83 9.83
C ALA A 58 23.34 5.95 10.86
N PRO A 59 23.98 5.89 12.05
CA PRO A 59 23.73 6.86 13.09
C PRO A 59 24.20 8.23 12.59
N ARG A 60 23.34 9.23 12.67
CA ARG A 60 23.70 10.66 12.56
C ARG A 60 24.59 11.08 13.75
N LYS A 61 25.66 10.34 14.06
CA LYS A 61 26.72 10.75 14.97
C LYS A 61 27.72 11.59 14.17
N LYS A 62 27.42 12.88 13.94
CA LYS A 62 28.43 13.92 13.59
C LYS A 62 27.88 15.36 13.45
N ALA A 63 26.70 15.69 13.97
CA ALA A 63 26.19 17.07 13.92
C ALA A 63 25.90 17.70 15.30
N ALA A 64 26.41 17.12 16.40
CA ALA A 64 26.26 17.67 17.76
C ALA A 64 27.61 17.94 18.45
N LYS A 65 28.72 18.10 17.70
CA LYS A 65 30.03 18.46 18.28
C LYS A 65 30.84 19.36 17.35
N LYS A 66 30.48 20.64 17.31
CA LYS A 66 31.33 21.77 16.90
C LYS A 66 30.74 22.99 17.63
N LYS A 67 31.20 23.20 18.86
CA LYS A 67 32.18 24.21 19.28
C LYS A 67 31.57 25.61 19.20
#